data_AF-A0A7S1EH38-F1
#
_entry.id   AF-A0A7S1EH38-F1
#
_cell.length_a   1.000
_cell.length_b   1.000
_cell.length_c   1.000
_cell.angle_alpha   90.00
_cell.angle_beta   90.00
_cell.angle_gamma   90.00
#
_symmetry.space_group_name_H-M   'P 1'
#
loop_
_entity.id
_entity.type
_entity.pdbx_description
1 polymer ?
#
loop_
_entity_poly.entity_id
_entity_poly.type
_entity_poly.pdbx_seq_one_letter_code
_entity_poly.pdbx_strand_id
1 'polypeptide(L)'
;TAQGNPQGGFEAASREPSRGTFTPLSPMASLRGFLVCTIATLLLPSISDAFIVTHLRAAGSPARLRRCPTSNPLALRPGAATLRAGAPSRWTTWLGMAGGDTDLDELEKEAEEAIDLAEKLWEEALDARTEADKLSSEAELAASQSQDKSQSAAETVENMTTFSLKSVAQGREAVNLSVEAVSALTRAQEALMKAEELEAKAEQALARSEEILERLAELEGDLESDEDKK
;
A
#
# COMPACT_ATOMS: atom_id res chain seq x y z
N THR A 1 -50.90 20.18 39.20
CA THR A 1 -50.22 19.23 40.11
C THR A 1 -48.78 19.11 39.67
N ALA A 2 -47.86 19.16 40.65
CA ALA A 2 -46.42 19.50 40.61
C ALA A 2 -45.57 18.74 39.56
N GLN A 3 -44.57 19.35 38.88
CA GLN A 3 -43.26 19.88 39.33
C GLN A 3 -42.34 18.84 40.00
N GLY A 4 -41.14 18.63 39.43
CA GLY A 4 -40.06 17.87 40.05
C GLY A 4 -38.84 17.69 39.13
N ASN A 5 -37.95 18.67 39.11
CA ASN A 5 -36.65 18.66 38.44
C ASN A 5 -35.57 18.59 39.54
N PRO A 6 -34.64 17.61 39.56
CA PRO A 6 -33.56 17.60 40.55
C PRO A 6 -32.36 18.41 40.05
N GLN A 7 -32.10 19.51 40.76
CA GLN A 7 -30.82 20.21 40.78
C GLN A 7 -29.79 19.38 41.56
N GLY A 8 -28.59 19.23 40.99
CA GLY A 8 -27.35 18.94 41.71
C GLY A 8 -26.21 19.53 40.84
N GLY A 9 -25.36 20.45 41.28
CA GLY A 9 -24.94 20.80 42.63
C GLY A 9 -23.57 20.19 42.93
N PHE A 10 -22.52 20.60 42.21
CA PHE A 10 -21.13 20.27 42.57
C PHE A 10 -20.19 21.46 42.34
N GLU A 11 -19.88 22.09 43.47
CA GLU A 11 -18.60 22.63 43.94
C GLU A 11 -17.59 23.21 42.94
N ALA A 12 -17.48 24.55 43.00
CA ALA A 12 -16.35 25.30 42.51
C ALA A 12 -15.15 25.15 43.47
N ALA A 13 -14.09 24.50 43.01
CA ALA A 13 -12.79 24.52 43.68
C ALA A 13 -11.97 25.72 43.18
N SER A 14 -11.97 26.78 44.01
CA SER A 14 -11.05 27.91 43.90
C SER A 14 -9.60 27.43 44.09
N ARG A 15 -8.77 27.55 43.05
CA ARG A 15 -7.31 27.40 43.16
C ARG A 15 -6.64 28.76 42.97
N GLU A 16 -5.99 29.22 44.02
CA GLU A 16 -5.20 30.45 44.06
C GLU A 16 -4.03 30.43 43.05
N PRO A 17 -3.63 31.59 42.53
CA PRO A 17 -2.46 31.73 41.67
C PRO A 17 -1.17 31.80 42.51
N SER A 18 -0.27 30.85 42.30
CA SER A 18 1.10 30.93 42.81
C SER A 18 1.86 32.06 42.10
N ARG A 19 2.18 33.10 42.87
CA ARG A 19 3.09 34.18 42.49
C ARG A 19 4.50 33.63 42.32
N GLY A 20 4.88 33.37 41.07
CA GLY A 20 6.26 33.14 40.67
C GLY A 20 7.05 34.45 40.63
N THR A 21 8.15 34.47 41.36
CA THR A 21 9.10 35.57 41.51
C THR A 21 9.74 35.99 40.20
N PHE A 22 9.68 37.30 39.93
CA PHE A 22 10.29 38.00 38.82
C PHE A 22 11.76 38.31 39.17
N THR A 23 12.70 37.75 38.42
CA THR A 23 14.12 38.13 38.45
C THR A 23 14.45 38.97 37.21
N PRO A 24 14.96 40.21 37.35
CA PRO A 24 15.48 41.00 36.23
C PRO A 24 17.00 40.80 36.05
N LEU A 25 17.51 41.23 34.88
CA LEU A 25 18.92 41.28 34.37
C LEU A 25 19.03 40.40 33.10
N SER A 26 19.51 40.81 31.93
CA SER A 26 20.05 42.07 31.38
C SER A 26 20.19 41.86 29.84
N PRO A 27 20.51 42.91 29.05
CA PRO A 27 20.30 42.93 27.61
C PRO A 27 21.50 42.47 26.76
N MET A 28 21.23 42.29 25.46
CA MET A 28 22.15 42.22 24.31
C MET A 28 22.78 40.88 23.95
N ALA A 29 22.23 40.25 22.91
CA ALA A 29 23.01 39.80 21.75
C ALA A 29 22.08 39.53 20.56
N SER A 30 22.29 40.31 19.50
CA SER A 30 21.70 40.13 18.18
C SER A 30 22.20 38.85 17.54
N LEU A 31 21.32 37.88 17.27
CA LEU A 31 21.51 36.77 16.35
C LEU A 31 20.16 36.43 15.70
N ARG A 32 19.81 37.19 14.66
CA ARG A 32 18.77 36.82 13.69
C ARG A 32 19.36 35.77 12.75
N GLY A 33 18.71 34.61 12.67
CA GLY A 33 19.02 33.54 11.73
C GLY A 33 19.52 32.29 12.45
N PHE A 34 18.87 31.14 12.22
CA PHE A 34 19.06 29.83 12.86
C PHE A 34 18.32 29.58 14.18
N LEU A 35 16.99 29.70 14.20
CA LEU A 35 16.20 29.00 15.23
C LEU A 35 14.70 28.83 14.87
N VAL A 36 14.38 28.11 13.79
CA VAL A 36 12.98 27.65 13.56
C VAL A 36 12.88 26.13 13.32
N CYS A 37 14.00 25.39 13.20
CA CYS A 37 13.95 23.96 12.89
C CYS A 37 14.10 22.98 14.07
N THR A 38 14.09 23.44 15.33
CA THR A 38 14.47 22.57 16.47
C THR A 38 13.57 22.66 17.71
N ILE A 39 12.35 23.20 17.60
CA ILE A 39 11.40 23.27 18.74
C ILE A 39 10.02 22.68 18.36
N ALA A 40 10.01 21.60 17.58
CA ALA A 40 8.80 20.80 17.36
C ALA A 40 8.95 19.33 17.83
N THR A 41 9.97 19.02 18.64
CA THR A 41 10.26 17.65 19.11
C THR A 41 10.14 17.47 20.62
N LEU A 42 9.61 18.46 21.36
CA LEU A 42 9.51 18.37 22.82
C LEU A 42 8.19 18.96 23.31
N LEU A 43 7.10 18.19 23.19
CA LEU A 43 5.96 18.16 24.13
C LEU A 43 4.87 17.19 23.66
N LEU A 44 5.06 15.91 23.93
CA LEU A 44 4.02 14.95 24.32
C LEU A 44 4.70 13.67 24.85
N PRO A 45 4.73 13.43 26.17
CA PRO A 45 5.07 12.15 26.74
C PRO A 45 3.82 11.26 26.84
N SER A 46 4.05 9.95 26.70
CA SER A 46 3.22 8.86 27.24
C SER A 46 1.89 8.59 26.52
N ILE A 47 1.94 7.76 25.48
CA ILE A 47 1.31 6.42 25.43
C ILE A 47 1.96 5.68 24.24
N SER A 48 2.26 4.40 24.43
CA SER A 48 2.82 3.43 23.47
C SER A 48 4.34 3.22 23.50
N ASP A 49 4.79 2.57 24.57
CA ASP A 49 5.82 1.53 24.45
C ASP A 49 5.26 0.41 23.55
N ALA A 50 5.66 0.38 22.28
CA ALA A 50 5.93 -0.82 21.48
C ALA A 50 6.21 -0.42 20.02
N PHE A 51 7.22 -1.06 19.43
CA PHE A 51 7.66 -0.95 18.02
C PHE A 51 8.56 0.23 17.64
N ILE A 52 9.77 0.22 18.21
CA ILE A 52 10.98 0.55 17.44
C ILE A 52 11.67 -0.77 17.09
N VAL A 53 11.72 -1.11 15.80
CA VAL A 53 12.84 -1.88 15.24
C VAL A 53 13.47 -1.05 14.14
N THR A 54 14.35 -0.16 14.59
CA THR A 54 15.47 0.38 13.84
C THR A 54 16.49 -0.73 13.55
N HIS A 55 16.70 -1.04 12.27
CA HIS A 55 17.99 -1.51 11.77
C HIS A 55 18.37 -0.72 10.51
N LEU A 56 18.91 0.48 10.69
CA LEU A 56 19.80 1.10 9.70
C LEU A 56 21.21 1.19 10.30
N ARG A 57 22.02 0.17 10.01
CA ARG A 57 23.44 0.13 10.31
C ARG A 57 24.18 0.86 9.20
N ALA A 58 24.67 2.05 9.51
CA ALA A 58 25.64 2.77 8.70
C ALA A 58 27.00 2.06 8.75
N ALA A 59 27.49 1.62 7.60
CA ALA A 59 28.91 1.37 7.35
C ALA A 59 29.24 2.00 6.00
N GLY A 60 30.20 2.92 6.00
CA GLY A 60 30.51 3.78 4.87
C GLY A 60 31.21 3.08 3.71
N SER A 61 31.02 3.66 2.52
CA SER A 61 32.07 3.78 1.50
C SER A 61 31.74 4.89 0.51
N PRO A 62 32.70 5.77 0.16
CA PRO A 62 32.51 6.80 -0.85
C PRO A 62 32.95 6.26 -2.22
N ALA A 63 32.04 6.16 -3.17
CA ALA A 63 32.40 5.88 -4.57
C ALA A 63 31.46 6.55 -5.57
N ARG A 64 31.98 7.63 -6.18
CA ARG A 64 31.82 8.05 -7.58
C ARG A 64 30.39 8.08 -8.16
N LEU A 65 29.90 9.32 -8.24
CA LEU A 65 28.89 9.77 -9.19
C LEU A 65 29.19 9.26 -10.62
N ARG A 66 28.44 8.25 -11.07
CA ARG A 66 28.24 7.97 -12.49
C ARG A 66 26.90 8.57 -12.91
N ARG A 67 26.97 9.42 -13.95
CA ARG A 67 25.84 10.01 -14.66
C ARG A 67 24.92 8.89 -15.17
N CYS A 68 23.64 8.95 -14.84
CA CYS A 68 22.60 8.22 -15.56
C CYS A 68 22.33 8.98 -16.88
N PRO A 69 22.46 8.34 -18.05
CA PRO A 69 21.99 8.93 -19.29
C PRO A 69 20.46 8.96 -19.27
N THR A 70 19.93 10.16 -19.49
CA THR A 70 18.56 10.42 -19.90
C THR A 70 18.21 9.55 -21.09
N SER A 71 17.29 8.60 -20.90
CA SER A 71 16.58 7.94 -21.99
C SER A 71 15.14 7.72 -21.56
N ASN A 72 14.31 8.69 -21.92
CA ASN A 72 12.91 8.43 -22.26
C ASN A 72 12.78 8.98 -23.67
N PRO A 73 12.32 8.19 -24.65
CA PRO A 73 10.87 8.12 -24.84
C PRO A 73 10.41 6.79 -25.47
N LEU A 74 9.65 5.99 -24.73
CA LEU A 74 8.65 5.12 -25.35
C LEU A 74 7.27 5.57 -24.88
N ALA A 75 6.71 6.47 -25.67
CA ALA A 75 5.28 6.71 -25.76
C ALA A 75 4.62 5.41 -26.25
N LEU A 76 4.20 4.56 -25.31
CA LEU A 76 3.26 3.48 -25.59
C LEU A 76 1.86 4.08 -25.64
N ARG A 77 1.33 4.18 -26.86
CA ARG A 77 -0.09 4.43 -27.14
C ARG A 77 -0.94 3.42 -26.36
N PRO A 78 -2.08 3.82 -25.78
CA PRO A 78 -3.15 2.88 -25.47
C PRO A 78 -3.78 2.45 -26.81
N GLY A 79 -3.20 1.43 -27.42
CA GLY A 79 -3.86 0.68 -28.48
C GLY A 79 -4.90 -0.21 -27.82
N ALA A 80 -6.17 0.04 -28.12
CA ALA A 80 -7.31 -0.76 -27.72
C ALA A 80 -7.00 -2.26 -27.87
N ALA A 81 -6.76 -2.94 -26.75
CA ALA A 81 -6.82 -4.38 -26.69
C ALA A 81 -8.30 -4.75 -26.82
N THR A 82 -8.72 -4.99 -28.05
CA THR A 82 -9.91 -5.79 -28.34
C THR A 82 -9.79 -7.09 -27.54
N LEU A 83 -10.60 -7.18 -26.49
CA LEU A 83 -10.99 -8.42 -25.81
C LEU A 83 -11.34 -9.45 -26.88
N ARG A 84 -10.37 -10.31 -27.23
CA ARG A 84 -10.63 -11.50 -28.00
C ARG A 84 -11.13 -12.54 -27.01
N ALA A 85 -12.39 -12.39 -26.65
CA ALA A 85 -13.17 -13.43 -26.00
C ALA A 85 -13.07 -14.70 -26.85
N GLY A 86 -12.66 -15.81 -26.23
CA GLY A 86 -12.93 -17.16 -26.69
C GLY A 86 -12.22 -17.61 -27.95
N ALA A 87 -10.89 -17.75 -27.92
CA ALA A 87 -10.27 -18.80 -28.71
C ALA A 87 -10.27 -20.07 -27.85
N PRO A 88 -11.13 -21.07 -28.12
CA PRO A 88 -11.04 -22.34 -27.41
C PRO A 88 -9.65 -22.92 -27.65
N SER A 89 -9.00 -23.26 -26.55
CA SER A 89 -7.66 -23.83 -26.49
C SER A 89 -7.61 -25.05 -27.40
N ARG A 90 -6.73 -24.98 -28.40
CA ARG A 90 -6.67 -25.87 -29.58
C ARG A 90 -6.19 -27.30 -29.26
N TRP A 91 -6.07 -27.67 -27.99
CA TRP A 91 -5.58 -28.97 -27.54
C TRP A 91 -6.72 -29.99 -27.28
N THR A 92 -7.98 -29.56 -27.19
CA THR A 92 -9.14 -30.43 -26.87
C THR A 92 -9.63 -31.36 -27.99
N THR A 93 -8.86 -31.62 -29.06
CA THR A 93 -9.34 -32.40 -30.23
C THR A 93 -8.66 -33.76 -30.44
N TRP A 94 -8.19 -34.42 -29.36
CA TRP A 94 -7.62 -35.77 -29.45
C TRP A 94 -8.27 -36.85 -28.57
N LEU A 95 -9.28 -36.53 -27.75
CA LEU A 95 -10.02 -37.56 -27.01
C LEU A 95 -11.03 -38.30 -27.89
N GLY A 96 -10.58 -39.41 -28.47
CA GLY A 96 -11.43 -40.23 -29.33
C GLY A 96 -10.89 -41.61 -29.67
N MET A 97 -10.08 -42.25 -28.83
CA MET A 97 -9.81 -43.69 -28.93
C MET A 97 -9.80 -44.34 -27.55
N ALA A 98 -10.91 -45.01 -27.24
CA ALA A 98 -11.17 -45.68 -25.99
C ALA A 98 -10.49 -47.07 -25.94
N GLY A 99 -9.74 -47.33 -24.87
CA GLY A 99 -9.45 -48.70 -24.44
C GLY A 99 -8.10 -48.92 -23.75
N GLY A 100 -7.82 -48.21 -22.64
CA GLY A 100 -6.65 -48.52 -21.80
C GLY A 100 -6.24 -47.43 -20.80
N ASP A 101 -6.52 -46.16 -21.12
CA ASP A 101 -5.81 -44.99 -20.57
C ASP A 101 -6.61 -44.14 -19.57
N THR A 102 -7.42 -44.75 -18.69
CA THR A 102 -8.15 -43.97 -17.68
C THR A 102 -7.23 -43.15 -16.76
N ASP A 103 -6.01 -43.64 -16.54
CA ASP A 103 -5.03 -42.98 -15.66
C ASP A 103 -4.34 -41.77 -16.36
N LEU A 104 -4.19 -41.80 -17.69
CA LEU A 104 -3.64 -40.66 -18.44
C LEU A 104 -4.68 -39.55 -18.59
N ASP A 105 -5.93 -39.91 -18.92
CA ASP A 105 -7.04 -38.96 -19.00
C ASP A 105 -7.28 -38.24 -17.65
N GLU A 106 -7.12 -38.95 -16.52
CA GLU A 106 -7.23 -38.36 -15.19
C GLU A 106 -6.08 -37.39 -14.86
N LEU A 107 -4.84 -37.71 -15.27
CA LEU A 107 -3.68 -36.82 -15.08
C LEU A 107 -3.74 -35.58 -15.95
N GLU A 108 -4.15 -35.71 -17.22
CA GLU A 108 -4.35 -34.55 -18.11
C GLU A 108 -5.38 -33.58 -17.50
N LYS A 109 -6.50 -34.13 -17.01
CA LYS A 109 -7.53 -33.35 -16.33
C LYS A 109 -7.03 -32.69 -15.05
N GLU A 110 -6.18 -33.35 -14.26
CA GLU A 110 -5.58 -32.74 -13.06
C GLU A 110 -4.64 -31.59 -13.43
N ALA A 111 -3.86 -31.72 -14.51
CA ALA A 111 -3.01 -30.65 -15.02
C ALA A 111 -3.85 -29.44 -15.49
N GLU A 112 -4.92 -29.68 -16.24
CA GLU A 112 -5.87 -28.63 -16.66
C GLU A 112 -6.46 -27.89 -15.47
N GLU A 113 -6.96 -28.61 -14.47
CA GLU A 113 -7.53 -28.00 -13.26
C GLU A 113 -6.50 -27.15 -12.49
N ALA A 114 -5.24 -27.57 -12.46
CA ALA A 114 -4.16 -26.80 -11.85
C ALA A 114 -3.82 -25.52 -12.64
N ILE A 115 -3.82 -25.59 -13.97
CA ILE A 115 -3.63 -24.42 -14.85
C ILE A 115 -4.79 -23.44 -14.69
N ASP A 116 -6.04 -23.91 -14.74
CA ASP A 116 -7.24 -23.08 -14.56
C ASP A 116 -7.22 -22.36 -13.20
N LEU A 117 -6.80 -23.07 -12.15
CA LEU A 117 -6.63 -22.48 -10.82
C LEU A 117 -5.56 -21.38 -10.82
N ALA A 118 -4.42 -21.63 -11.47
CA ALA A 118 -3.36 -20.64 -11.58
C ALA A 118 -3.83 -19.39 -12.34
N GLU A 119 -4.50 -19.55 -13.48
CA GLU A 119 -5.02 -18.43 -14.27
C GLU A 119 -5.99 -17.57 -13.46
N LYS A 120 -6.89 -18.21 -12.72
CA LYS A 120 -7.82 -17.51 -11.83
C LYS A 120 -7.09 -16.74 -10.72
N LEU A 121 -6.08 -17.34 -10.10
CA LEU A 121 -5.30 -16.67 -9.04
C LEU A 121 -4.51 -15.47 -9.60
N TRP A 122 -4.00 -15.57 -10.83
CA TRP A 122 -3.35 -14.46 -11.53
C TRP A 122 -4.33 -13.31 -11.83
N GLU A 123 -5.55 -13.63 -12.25
CA GLU A 123 -6.61 -12.62 -12.45
C GLU A 123 -6.94 -11.90 -11.14
N GLU A 124 -7.15 -12.64 -10.04
CA GLU A 124 -7.40 -12.04 -8.71
C GLU A 124 -6.22 -11.20 -8.20
N ALA A 125 -4.97 -11.60 -8.50
CA ALA A 125 -3.77 -10.82 -8.18
C ALA A 125 -3.71 -9.50 -8.96
N LEU A 126 -4.06 -9.53 -10.25
CA LEU A 126 -4.11 -8.34 -11.09
C LEU A 126 -5.17 -7.35 -10.61
N ASP A 127 -6.34 -7.84 -10.20
CA ASP A 127 -7.38 -7.02 -9.59
C ASP A 127 -6.90 -6.35 -8.30
N ALA A 128 -6.19 -7.09 -7.45
CA ALA A 128 -5.60 -6.55 -6.22
C ALA A 128 -4.55 -5.46 -6.49
N ARG A 129 -3.70 -5.62 -7.51
CA ARG A 129 -2.76 -4.57 -7.96
C ARG A 129 -3.50 -3.34 -8.48
N THR A 130 -4.55 -3.54 -9.27
CA THR A 130 -5.35 -2.44 -9.82
C THR A 130 -6.01 -1.61 -8.71
N GLU A 131 -6.54 -2.27 -7.68
CA GLU A 131 -7.09 -1.56 -6.52
C GLU A 131 -5.99 -0.84 -5.71
N ALA A 132 -4.80 -1.43 -5.57
CA ALA A 132 -3.67 -0.76 -4.95
C ALA A 132 -3.26 0.53 -5.69
N ASP A 133 -3.19 0.49 -7.02
CA ASP A 133 -2.85 1.65 -7.85
C ASP A 133 -3.90 2.76 -7.73
N LYS A 134 -5.18 2.37 -7.68
CA LYS A 134 -6.29 3.30 -7.45
C LYS A 134 -6.19 3.97 -6.08
N LEU A 135 -5.96 3.20 -5.02
CA LEU A 135 -5.77 3.72 -3.66
C LEU A 135 -4.53 4.62 -3.55
N SER A 136 -3.45 4.29 -4.26
CA SER A 136 -2.27 5.16 -4.36
C SER A 136 -2.61 6.48 -5.03
N SER A 137 -3.38 6.46 -6.11
CA SER A 137 -3.84 7.68 -6.81
C SER A 137 -4.73 8.54 -5.91
N GLU A 138 -5.63 7.93 -5.14
CA GLU A 138 -6.46 8.62 -4.14
C GLU A 138 -5.60 9.26 -3.05
N ALA A 139 -4.56 8.56 -2.58
CA ALA A 139 -3.63 9.09 -1.59
C ALA A 139 -2.85 10.30 -2.10
N GLU A 140 -2.34 10.24 -3.35
CA GLU A 140 -1.64 11.36 -3.99
C GLU A 140 -2.54 12.60 -4.11
N LEU A 141 -3.80 12.40 -4.51
CA LEU A 141 -4.77 13.49 -4.59
C LEU A 141 -5.03 14.12 -3.22
N ALA A 142 -5.27 13.30 -2.19
CA ALA A 142 -5.49 13.78 -0.83
C ALA A 142 -4.26 14.51 -0.27
N ALA A 143 -3.05 14.02 -0.56
CA ALA A 143 -1.80 14.67 -0.17
C ALA A 143 -1.62 16.02 -0.87
N SER A 144 -1.91 16.11 -2.17
CA SER A 144 -1.87 17.37 -2.93
C SER A 144 -2.85 18.40 -2.35
N GLN A 145 -4.09 17.98 -2.06
CA GLN A 145 -5.10 18.85 -1.45
C GLN A 145 -4.68 19.30 -0.04
N SER A 146 -4.08 18.40 0.75
CA SER A 146 -3.54 18.73 2.07
C SER A 146 -2.44 19.78 1.98
N GLN A 147 -1.54 19.67 1.00
CA GLN A 147 -0.48 20.64 0.75
C GLN A 147 -1.06 22.01 0.38
N ASP A 148 -1.98 22.08 -0.58
CA ASP A 148 -2.60 23.33 -1.03
C ASP A 148 -3.33 24.04 0.11
N LYS A 149 -4.05 23.27 0.95
CA LYS A 149 -4.75 23.79 2.14
C LYS A 149 -3.78 24.27 3.21
N SER A 150 -2.71 23.52 3.46
CA SER A 150 -1.65 23.90 4.41
C SER A 150 -0.98 25.21 3.98
N GLN A 151 -0.64 25.33 2.70
CA GLN A 151 -0.04 26.54 2.15
C GLN A 151 -1.00 27.73 2.25
N SER A 152 -2.26 27.56 1.85
CA SER A 152 -3.29 28.61 1.96
C SER A 152 -3.49 29.07 3.42
N ALA A 153 -3.45 28.14 4.37
CA ALA A 153 -3.54 28.45 5.79
C ALA A 153 -2.30 29.22 6.27
N ALA A 154 -1.10 28.83 5.84
CA ALA A 154 0.15 29.52 6.17
C ALA A 154 0.17 30.96 5.63
N GLU A 155 -0.21 31.17 4.37
CA GLU A 155 -0.33 32.50 3.76
C GLU A 155 -1.37 33.37 4.49
N THR A 156 -2.47 32.77 4.95
CA THR A 156 -3.48 33.49 5.75
C THR A 156 -2.91 33.92 7.11
N VAL A 157 -2.13 33.05 7.75
CA VAL A 157 -1.50 33.36 9.05
C VAL A 157 -0.43 34.44 8.90
N GLU A 158 0.38 34.42 7.84
CA GLU A 158 1.42 35.43 7.59
C GLU A 158 0.83 36.82 7.35
N ASN A 159 -0.31 36.90 6.64
CA ASN A 159 -0.96 38.16 6.31
C ASN A 159 -1.89 38.69 7.42
N MET A 160 -2.21 37.89 8.44
CA MET A 160 -3.11 38.28 9.53
C MET A 160 -2.34 38.85 10.73
N THR A 161 -2.76 40.01 11.22
CA THR A 161 -2.23 40.60 12.47
C THR A 161 -2.85 39.98 13.73
N THR A 162 -3.95 39.22 13.59
CA THR A 162 -4.67 38.56 14.69
C THR A 162 -5.04 37.13 14.34
N PHE A 163 -4.95 36.25 15.34
CA PHE A 163 -5.31 34.84 15.21
C PHE A 163 -6.83 34.69 15.01
N SER A 164 -7.26 33.94 13.99
CA SER A 164 -8.68 33.70 13.71
C SER A 164 -9.04 32.22 13.80
N LEU A 165 -10.25 31.89 14.25
CA LEU A 165 -10.76 30.52 14.24
C LEU A 165 -10.84 29.92 12.83
N LYS A 166 -10.90 30.76 11.79
CA LYS A 166 -10.93 30.34 10.39
C LYS A 166 -9.61 29.71 9.96
N SER A 167 -8.46 30.27 10.37
CA SER A 167 -7.15 29.69 10.03
C SER A 167 -6.92 28.35 10.74
N VAL A 168 -7.40 28.21 11.97
CA VAL A 168 -7.40 26.93 12.69
C VAL A 168 -8.25 25.88 11.97
N ALA A 169 -9.43 26.26 11.48
CA ALA A 169 -10.29 25.36 10.72
C ALA A 169 -9.62 24.87 9.43
N GLN A 170 -8.93 25.75 8.70
CA GLN A 170 -8.17 25.39 7.50
C GLN A 170 -7.00 24.45 7.80
N GLY A 171 -6.26 24.72 8.88
CA GLY A 171 -5.18 23.82 9.33
C GLY A 171 -5.71 22.43 9.70
N ARG A 172 -6.88 22.36 10.37
CA ARG A 172 -7.53 21.08 10.68
C ARG A 172 -7.95 20.33 9.41
N GLU A 173 -8.49 21.03 8.41
CA GLU A 173 -8.86 20.42 7.12
C GLU A 173 -7.62 19.83 6.43
N ALA A 174 -6.50 20.55 6.41
CA ALA A 174 -5.25 20.05 5.84
C ALA A 174 -4.72 18.79 6.57
N VAL A 175 -4.78 18.77 7.90
CA VAL A 175 -4.41 17.59 8.69
C VAL A 175 -5.33 16.41 8.40
N ASN A 176 -6.64 16.62 8.30
CA ASN A 176 -7.58 15.54 7.96
C ASN A 176 -7.26 14.92 6.60
N LEU A 177 -6.99 15.76 5.58
CA LEU A 177 -6.59 15.28 4.24
C LEU A 177 -5.27 14.50 4.28
N SER A 178 -4.31 14.91 5.13
CA SER A 178 -3.08 14.16 5.33
C SER A 178 -3.33 12.78 5.97
N VAL A 179 -4.25 12.69 6.94
CA VAL A 179 -4.66 11.43 7.55
C VAL A 179 -5.37 10.54 6.53
N GLU A 180 -6.23 11.10 5.67
CA GLU A 180 -6.88 10.39 4.58
C GLU A 180 -5.86 9.82 3.59
N ALA A 181 -4.85 10.60 3.21
CA ALA A 181 -3.76 10.14 2.34
C ALA A 181 -3.00 8.96 2.96
N VAL A 182 -2.63 9.05 4.24
CA VAL A 182 -1.96 7.94 4.95
C VAL A 182 -2.85 6.70 5.01
N SER A 183 -4.14 6.86 5.32
CA SER A 183 -5.09 5.75 5.35
C SER A 183 -5.24 5.06 3.98
N ALA A 184 -5.25 5.83 2.89
CA ALA A 184 -5.29 5.28 1.54
C ALA A 184 -3.99 4.53 1.19
N LEU A 185 -2.81 5.05 1.57
CA LEU A 185 -1.54 4.35 1.40
C LEU A 185 -1.46 3.04 2.17
N THR A 186 -1.96 3.00 3.42
CA THR A 186 -1.99 1.75 4.20
C THR A 186 -2.85 0.69 3.52
N ARG A 187 -4.04 1.07 3.03
CA ARG A 187 -4.91 0.16 2.27
C ARG A 187 -4.29 -0.27 0.94
N ALA A 188 -3.58 0.62 0.25
CA ALA A 188 -2.85 0.28 -0.97
C ALA A 188 -1.77 -0.78 -0.68
N GLN A 189 -1.04 -0.63 0.43
CA GLN A 189 -0.04 -1.60 0.86
C GLN A 189 -0.65 -2.97 1.18
N GLU A 190 -1.79 -3.00 1.90
CA GLU A 190 -2.52 -4.24 2.17
C GLU A 190 -2.97 -4.94 0.88
N ALA A 191 -3.45 -4.19 -0.11
CA ALA A 191 -3.82 -4.71 -1.41
C ALA A 191 -2.62 -5.27 -2.18
N LEU A 192 -1.45 -4.62 -2.13
CA LEU A 192 -0.21 -5.15 -2.71
C LEU A 192 0.24 -6.45 -2.04
N MET A 193 0.22 -6.52 -0.71
CA MET A 193 0.56 -7.75 0.01
C MET A 193 -0.37 -8.91 -0.37
N LYS A 194 -1.66 -8.63 -0.54
CA LYS A 194 -2.62 -9.63 -1.03
C LYS A 194 -2.30 -10.07 -2.46
N ALA A 195 -1.93 -9.14 -3.35
CA ALA A 195 -1.52 -9.49 -4.70
C ALA A 195 -0.29 -10.41 -4.70
N GLU A 196 0.74 -10.09 -3.92
CA GLU A 196 1.94 -10.92 -3.77
C GLU A 196 1.62 -12.33 -3.24
N GLU A 197 0.71 -12.45 -2.28
CA GLU A 197 0.26 -13.74 -1.78
C GLU A 197 -0.47 -14.57 -2.85
N LEU A 198 -1.31 -13.93 -3.65
CA LEU A 198 -2.05 -14.59 -4.75
C LEU A 198 -1.11 -15.03 -5.86
N GLU A 199 -0.12 -14.22 -6.23
CA GLU A 199 0.91 -14.57 -7.21
C GLU A 199 1.71 -15.78 -6.76
N ALA A 200 2.16 -15.81 -5.50
CA ALA A 200 2.88 -16.96 -4.96
C ALA A 200 2.04 -18.25 -4.99
N LYS A 201 0.73 -18.16 -4.77
CA LYS A 201 -0.19 -19.30 -4.89
C LYS A 201 -0.40 -19.73 -6.35
N ALA A 202 -0.47 -18.77 -7.27
CA ALA A 202 -0.59 -19.03 -8.70
C ALA A 202 0.66 -19.74 -9.25
N GLU A 203 1.85 -19.31 -8.84
CA GLU A 203 3.11 -19.97 -9.17
C GLU A 203 3.18 -21.40 -8.62
N GLN A 204 2.69 -21.65 -7.41
CA GLN A 204 2.60 -23.02 -6.86
C GLN A 204 1.63 -23.90 -7.66
N ALA A 205 0.50 -23.36 -8.10
CA ALA A 205 -0.45 -24.09 -8.93
C ALA A 205 0.15 -24.43 -10.32
N LEU A 206 0.88 -23.48 -10.93
CA LEU A 206 1.63 -23.75 -12.17
C LEU A 206 2.71 -24.80 -11.98
N ALA A 207 3.53 -24.70 -10.92
CA ALA A 207 4.56 -25.69 -10.64
C ALA A 207 3.99 -27.11 -10.47
N ARG A 208 2.81 -27.23 -9.84
CA ARG A 208 2.10 -28.51 -9.76
C ARG A 208 1.63 -28.99 -11.12
N SER A 209 1.09 -28.11 -11.98
CA SER A 209 0.70 -28.50 -13.34
C SER A 209 1.91 -28.97 -14.16
N GLU A 210 3.07 -28.33 -14.02
CA GLU A 210 4.31 -28.72 -14.68
C GLU A 210 4.77 -30.11 -14.23
N GLU A 211 4.72 -30.40 -12.91
CA GLU A 211 5.04 -31.72 -12.37
C GLU A 211 4.12 -32.83 -12.92
N ILE A 212 2.81 -32.54 -13.04
CA ILE A 212 1.84 -33.50 -13.60
C ILE A 212 2.11 -33.75 -15.08
N LEU A 213 2.39 -32.69 -15.86
CA LEU A 213 2.70 -32.79 -17.28
C LEU A 213 4.02 -33.54 -17.53
N GLU A 214 5.03 -33.34 -16.68
CA GLU A 214 6.29 -34.10 -16.74
C GLU A 214 6.02 -35.60 -16.53
N ARG A 215 5.23 -35.95 -15.51
CA ARG A 215 4.83 -37.34 -15.25
C ARG A 215 4.02 -37.94 -16.41
N LEU A 216 3.16 -37.17 -17.05
CA LEU A 216 2.39 -37.61 -18.22
C LEU A 216 3.32 -37.92 -19.39
N ALA A 217 4.31 -37.05 -19.66
CA ALA A 217 5.30 -37.25 -20.71
C ALA A 217 6.20 -38.48 -20.46
N GLU A 218 6.55 -38.76 -19.20
CA GLU A 218 7.29 -39.98 -18.83
C GLU A 218 6.48 -41.26 -19.14
N LEU A 219 5.19 -41.27 -18.80
CA LEU A 219 4.31 -42.40 -19.06
C LEU A 219 4.09 -42.63 -20.57
N GLU A 220 3.92 -41.57 -21.35
CA GLU A 220 3.82 -41.66 -22.82
C GLU A 220 5.09 -42.24 -23.46
N GLY A 221 6.27 -41.78 -23.00
CA GLY A 221 7.55 -42.28 -23.50
C GLY A 221 7.80 -43.76 -23.21
N ASP A 222 7.34 -44.26 -22.06
CA ASP A 222 7.44 -45.68 -21.71
C ASP A 222 6.56 -46.55 -22.63
N LEU A 223 5.37 -46.05 -23.03
CA LEU A 223 4.46 -46.76 -23.93
C LEU A 223 5.02 -46.89 -25.36
N GLU A 224 5.65 -45.84 -25.90
CA GLU A 224 6.31 -45.90 -27.21
C GLU A 224 7.44 -46.95 -27.24
N SER A 225 8.17 -47.11 -26.12
CA SER A 225 9.29 -48.04 -26.02
C SER A 225 8.89 -49.52 -26.04
N ASP A 226 7.62 -49.85 -25.81
CA ASP A 226 7.09 -51.20 -25.81
C ASP A 226 6.44 -51.60 -27.14
N GLU A 227 6.05 -50.63 -27.97
CA GLU A 227 5.62 -50.90 -29.35
C GLU A 227 6.78 -51.35 -30.25
N ASP A 228 7.98 -50.80 -30.06
CA ASP A 228 9.18 -51.14 -30.85
C ASP A 228 9.70 -52.58 -30.60
N LYS A 229 9.21 -53.27 -29.57
CA LYS A 229 9.66 -54.64 -29.21
C LYS A 229 8.74 -55.75 -29.74
N LYS A 230 7.62 -55.43 -30.40
CA LYS A 230 6.68 -56.40 -30.98
C LYS A 230 6.91 -56.62 -32.47
#